data_AF-A0A0D0BSL6-F1
#
_entry.id   AF-A0A0D0BSL6-F1
#
_cell.length_a   1.000
_cell.length_b   1.000
_cell.length_c   1.000
_cell.angle_alpha   90.00
_cell.angle_beta   90.00
_cell.angle_gamma   90.00
#
_symmetry.space_group_name_H-M   'P 1'
#
loop_
_entity.id
_entity.type
_entity.pdbx_description
1 polymer ?
#
loop_
_entity_poly.entity_id
_entity_poly.type
_entity_poly.pdbx_seq_one_letter_code
_entity_poly.pdbx_strand_id
1 'polypeptide(L)'
;MNDPDSAGSESDPSSNSDDALDIIIHTGPEATIIDYWQAVKQLQVLIRKLQDKVRDLKDKNTDLQLNQQKRWAKGAPKELSGDDEWIALLGRKYSIMVELFTPSKELFQTPCPLPAQPFDTAEQYKTKASADAALLSELHTFIADEDLIKQMKSACFHSTFSQVSISACATILNTLHDVMGKILSLPGEYFETEYSHELEPDIRAMLGITIGHPHTYPLLFPALYPNLDVGSKKLFGNWQILKAALFGPKSIQVTCKSGHLLTRQKTYAQIWGVTTLTPGAVTWAITVLLFFLSPNISFLRDGVGVTSKISYKERFGQYKRLLIQQWDTGPGYYCINESAHIWHTIWLGRAIIKLSKYPG
;
A
#
# COMPACT_ATOMS: atom_id res chain seq x y z
N MET A 1 -2.64 -71.64 7.59
CA MET A 1 -2.12 -71.68 6.22
C MET A 1 -1.60 -70.28 5.94
N ASN A 2 -0.27 -70.18 6.00
CA ASN A 2 0.67 -69.18 5.47
C ASN A 2 0.33 -67.68 5.49
N ASP A 3 1.07 -67.02 6.39
CA ASP A 3 1.92 -65.84 6.26
C ASP A 3 1.44 -64.43 5.87
N PRO A 4 2.09 -63.40 6.47
CA PRO A 4 1.77 -61.98 6.39
C PRO A 4 2.76 -61.20 5.47
N ASP A 5 2.40 -59.97 5.09
CA ASP A 5 3.35 -58.94 4.63
C ASP A 5 2.76 -57.56 5.00
N SER A 6 3.33 -56.81 5.94
CA SER A 6 4.55 -55.98 5.82
C SER A 6 4.29 -54.66 5.09
N ALA A 7 4.11 -53.59 5.87
CA ALA A 7 4.38 -52.21 5.45
C ALA A 7 4.93 -51.45 6.66
N GLY A 8 6.25 -51.29 6.66
CA GLY A 8 7.01 -50.60 7.70
C GLY A 8 6.67 -49.12 7.77
N SER A 9 6.49 -48.65 9.00
CA SER A 9 6.42 -47.23 9.35
C SER A 9 7.85 -46.73 9.58
N GLU A 10 8.48 -46.19 8.53
CA GLU A 10 9.72 -45.42 8.68
C GLU A 10 9.42 -44.16 9.48
N SER A 11 10.02 -44.09 10.66
CA SER A 11 10.01 -42.94 11.54
C SER A 11 11.28 -42.13 11.27
N ASP A 12 11.12 -40.96 10.66
CA ASP A 12 12.19 -39.97 10.52
C ASP A 12 12.53 -39.36 11.89
N PRO A 13 13.78 -39.51 12.39
CA PRO A 13 14.21 -38.81 13.58
C PRO A 13 14.89 -37.50 13.16
N SER A 14 14.12 -36.41 13.01
CA SER A 14 14.71 -35.07 12.86
C SER A 14 15.18 -34.53 14.22
N SER A 15 16.27 -35.08 14.74
CA SER A 15 17.00 -34.54 15.88
C SER A 15 18.03 -33.51 15.39
N ASN A 16 17.60 -32.25 15.19
CA ASN A 16 18.52 -31.12 15.07
C ASN A 16 18.73 -30.51 16.46
N SER A 17 19.64 -31.08 17.24
CA SER A 17 20.20 -30.37 18.38
C SER A 17 21.13 -29.29 17.84
N ASP A 18 20.70 -28.03 17.97
CA ASP A 18 21.59 -26.87 17.86
C ASP A 18 22.59 -26.95 19.02
N ASP A 19 23.70 -27.65 18.79
CA ASP A 19 24.89 -27.52 19.63
C ASP A 19 25.38 -26.08 19.51
N ALA A 20 24.97 -25.25 20.47
CA ALA A 20 25.50 -23.92 20.66
C ALA A 20 27.01 -24.05 20.91
N LEU A 21 27.80 -23.73 19.90
CA LEU A 21 29.26 -23.69 19.98
C LEU A 21 29.66 -22.46 20.80
N ASP A 22 29.69 -22.62 22.12
CA ASP A 22 30.27 -21.63 23.02
C ASP A 22 31.79 -21.58 22.79
N ILE A 23 32.26 -20.51 22.15
CA ILE A 23 33.69 -20.22 22.06
C ILE A 23 34.11 -19.62 23.40
N ILE A 24 34.80 -20.41 24.22
CA ILE A 24 35.42 -19.92 25.45
C ILE A 24 36.71 -19.19 25.07
N ILE A 25 36.66 -17.85 25.08
CA ILE A 25 37.85 -17.01 24.89
C ILE A 25 38.40 -16.68 26.28
N HIS A 26 39.58 -17.23 26.61
CA HIS A 26 40.31 -16.84 27.81
C HIS A 26 40.85 -15.42 27.63
N THR A 27 40.19 -14.44 28.26
CA THR A 27 40.61 -13.04 28.27
C THR A 27 41.17 -12.71 29.65
N GLY A 28 42.49 -12.59 29.76
CA GLY A 28 43.16 -12.27 31.01
C GLY A 28 44.64 -11.94 30.80
N PRO A 29 45.30 -11.32 31.79
CA PRO A 29 46.73 -10.96 31.71
C PRO A 29 47.66 -12.17 31.58
N GLU A 30 47.17 -13.39 31.83
CA GLU A 30 47.89 -14.65 31.66
C GLU A 30 47.66 -15.32 30.28
N ALA A 31 46.86 -14.73 29.40
CA ALA A 31 46.58 -15.31 28.08
C ALA A 31 47.85 -15.33 27.22
N THR A 32 48.26 -16.53 26.82
CA THR A 32 49.47 -16.74 26.01
C THR A 32 49.18 -16.54 24.53
N ILE A 33 50.24 -16.34 23.73
CA ILE A 33 50.14 -16.27 22.25
C ILE A 33 49.47 -17.53 21.67
N ILE A 34 49.65 -18.68 22.31
CA ILE A 34 49.06 -19.96 21.90
C ILE A 34 47.54 -19.92 22.07
N ASP A 35 47.04 -19.32 23.15
CA ASP A 35 45.60 -19.19 23.41
C ASP A 35 44.90 -18.33 22.36
N TYR A 36 45.52 -17.21 21.97
CA TYR A 36 45.02 -16.36 20.89
C TYR A 36 45.01 -17.07 19.54
N TRP A 37 46.07 -17.81 19.22
CA TRP A 37 46.13 -18.57 17.96
C TRP A 37 45.06 -19.66 17.91
N GLN A 38 44.80 -20.33 19.04
CA GLN A 38 43.75 -21.33 19.15
C GLN A 38 42.35 -20.71 19.01
N ALA A 39 42.11 -19.55 19.61
CA ALA A 39 40.87 -18.79 19.44
C ALA A 39 40.64 -18.36 17.98
N VAL A 40 41.68 -17.89 17.28
CA VAL A 40 41.59 -17.53 15.85
C VAL A 40 41.22 -18.75 15.00
N LYS A 41 41.81 -19.91 15.26
CA LYS A 41 41.47 -21.15 14.57
C LYS A 41 40.01 -21.56 14.79
N GLN A 42 39.52 -21.47 16.02
CA GLN A 42 38.12 -21.77 16.34
C GLN A 42 37.16 -20.80 15.64
N LEU A 43 37.50 -19.51 15.62
CA LEU A 43 36.71 -18.49 14.95
C LEU A 43 36.66 -18.72 13.43
N GLN A 44 37.79 -19.09 12.80
CA GLN A 44 37.83 -19.43 11.38
C GLN A 44 36.92 -20.62 11.04
N VAL A 45 36.88 -21.65 11.89
CA VAL A 45 35.98 -22.80 11.73
C VAL A 45 34.52 -22.37 11.87
N LEU A 46 34.20 -21.50 12.84
CA LEU A 46 32.83 -21.00 13.03
C LEU A 46 32.36 -20.17 11.84
N ILE A 47 33.20 -19.28 11.32
CA ILE A 47 32.89 -18.47 10.13
C ILE A 47 32.55 -19.36 8.95
N ARG A 48 33.34 -20.43 8.72
CA ARG A 48 33.07 -21.38 7.63
C ARG A 48 31.73 -22.10 7.83
N LYS A 49 31.44 -22.59 9.05
CA LYS A 49 30.15 -23.21 9.39
C LYS A 49 28.96 -22.26 9.16
N LEU A 50 29.09 -20.99 9.54
CA LEU A 50 28.05 -19.99 9.32
C LEU A 50 27.85 -19.70 7.83
N GLN A 51 28.93 -19.60 7.05
CA GLN A 51 28.85 -19.43 5.59
C GLN A 51 28.15 -20.62 4.92
N ASP A 52 28.43 -21.84 5.38
CA ASP A 52 27.77 -23.04 4.86
C ASP A 52 26.29 -23.08 5.26
N LYS A 53 25.92 -22.70 6.50
CA LYS A 53 24.51 -22.53 6.91
C LYS A 53 23.78 -21.48 6.08
N VAL A 54 24.43 -20.34 5.80
CA VAL A 54 23.85 -19.29 4.94
C VAL A 54 23.65 -19.79 3.52
N ARG A 55 24.59 -20.58 2.98
CA ARG A 55 24.45 -21.20 1.66
C ARG A 55 23.30 -22.19 1.62
N ASP A 56 23.23 -23.11 2.59
CA ASP A 56 22.16 -24.10 2.72
C ASP A 56 20.78 -23.45 2.90
N LEU A 57 20.67 -22.40 3.71
CA LEU A 57 19.44 -21.62 3.85
C LEU A 57 19.07 -20.89 2.56
N LYS A 58 20.04 -20.36 1.82
CA LYS A 58 19.82 -19.73 0.52
C LYS A 58 19.32 -20.75 -0.51
N ASP A 59 19.93 -21.92 -0.54
CA ASP A 59 19.56 -23.02 -1.43
C ASP A 59 18.14 -23.53 -1.10
N LYS A 60 17.83 -23.75 0.18
CA LYS A 60 16.46 -24.06 0.65
C LYS A 60 15.45 -22.98 0.29
N ASN A 61 15.82 -21.71 0.40
CA ASN A 61 14.93 -20.61 0.03
C ASN A 61 14.72 -20.56 -1.50
N THR A 62 15.76 -20.82 -2.30
CA THR A 62 15.60 -20.95 -3.76
C THR A 62 14.73 -22.15 -4.14
N ASP A 63 14.88 -23.30 -3.47
CA ASP A 63 14.04 -24.47 -3.69
C ASP A 63 12.58 -24.21 -3.27
N LEU A 64 12.36 -23.51 -2.16
CA LEU A 64 11.04 -23.08 -1.74
C LEU A 64 10.42 -22.11 -2.75
N GLN A 65 11.18 -21.16 -3.29
CA GLN A 65 10.72 -20.26 -4.34
C GLN A 65 10.39 -20.99 -5.64
N LEU A 66 11.24 -21.93 -6.07
CA LEU A 66 10.98 -22.78 -7.23
C LEU A 66 9.77 -23.69 -7.03
N ASN A 67 9.56 -24.21 -5.82
CA ASN A 67 8.39 -25.02 -5.49
C ASN A 67 7.11 -24.17 -5.37
N GLN A 68 7.20 -22.93 -4.89
CA GLN A 68 6.09 -21.98 -4.95
C GLN A 68 5.74 -21.64 -6.40
N GLN A 69 6.73 -21.34 -7.25
CA GLN A 69 6.51 -21.12 -8.68
C GLN A 69 5.96 -22.36 -9.40
N LYS A 70 6.43 -23.57 -9.07
CA LYS A 70 5.87 -24.82 -9.60
C LYS A 70 4.44 -25.07 -9.10
N ARG A 71 4.10 -24.73 -7.85
CA ARG A 71 2.71 -24.75 -7.37
C ARG A 71 1.84 -23.73 -8.13
N TRP A 72 2.40 -22.60 -8.52
CA TRP A 72 1.71 -21.60 -9.35
C TRP A 72 1.60 -22.03 -10.83
N ALA A 73 2.51 -22.87 -11.32
CA ALA A 73 2.50 -23.37 -12.70
C ALA A 73 1.72 -24.70 -12.88
N LYS A 74 1.57 -25.52 -11.84
CA LYS A 74 0.80 -26.79 -11.86
C LYS A 74 -0.55 -26.73 -11.16
N GLY A 75 -0.82 -25.67 -10.40
CA GLY A 75 -2.20 -25.31 -10.08
C GLY A 75 -2.74 -24.51 -11.26
N ALA A 76 -3.71 -25.06 -12.00
CA ALA A 76 -4.64 -24.19 -12.71
C ALA A 76 -5.04 -23.04 -11.77
N PRO A 77 -5.26 -21.80 -12.27
CA PRO A 77 -5.87 -20.76 -11.46
C PRO A 77 -7.02 -21.43 -10.75
N LYS A 78 -7.00 -21.46 -9.41
CA LYS A 78 -8.15 -21.92 -8.65
C LYS A 78 -9.24 -21.00 -9.16
N GLU A 79 -10.09 -21.51 -10.04
CA GLU A 79 -11.09 -20.75 -10.77
C GLU A 79 -11.88 -20.13 -9.65
N LEU A 80 -11.59 -18.85 -9.40
CA LEU A 80 -12.11 -18.17 -8.24
C LEU A 80 -13.60 -18.25 -8.43
N SER A 81 -14.33 -18.61 -7.37
CA SER A 81 -15.77 -18.52 -7.46
C SER A 81 -16.12 -17.10 -7.93
N GLY A 82 -17.22 -16.91 -8.67
CA GLY A 82 -17.58 -15.58 -9.16
C GLY A 82 -17.58 -14.53 -8.04
N ASP A 83 -17.91 -14.96 -6.82
CA ASP A 83 -17.88 -14.16 -5.59
C ASP A 83 -16.46 -13.76 -5.19
N ASP A 84 -15.48 -14.68 -5.22
CA ASP A 84 -14.08 -14.38 -4.87
C ASP A 84 -13.46 -13.32 -5.82
N GLU A 85 -13.78 -13.36 -7.11
CA GLU A 85 -13.33 -12.34 -8.06
C GLU A 85 -13.96 -10.97 -7.76
N TRP A 86 -15.22 -10.96 -7.33
CA TRP A 86 -15.93 -9.74 -6.98
C TRP A 86 -15.46 -9.15 -5.65
N ILE A 87 -15.23 -9.99 -4.64
CA ILE A 87 -14.57 -9.62 -3.38
C ILE A 87 -13.18 -9.06 -3.68
N ALA A 88 -12.45 -9.70 -4.60
CA ALA A 88 -11.14 -9.22 -5.02
C ALA A 88 -11.23 -7.83 -5.68
N LEU A 89 -12.20 -7.62 -6.58
CA LEU A 89 -12.44 -6.34 -7.23
C LEU A 89 -12.78 -5.23 -6.22
N LEU A 90 -13.67 -5.53 -5.28
CA LEU A 90 -14.07 -4.61 -4.22
C LEU A 90 -12.90 -4.21 -3.34
N GLY A 91 -12.08 -5.17 -2.87
CA GLY A 91 -10.94 -4.86 -2.01
C GLY A 91 -9.96 -3.92 -2.68
N ARG A 92 -9.64 -4.17 -3.97
CA ARG A 92 -8.77 -3.27 -4.74
C ARG A 92 -9.36 -1.87 -4.88
N LYS A 93 -10.65 -1.76 -5.19
CA LYS A 93 -11.33 -0.46 -5.33
C LYS A 93 -11.40 0.26 -3.98
N TYR A 94 -11.75 -0.45 -2.91
CA TYR A 94 -11.91 0.09 -1.57
C TYR A 94 -10.61 0.69 -1.02
N SER A 95 -9.48 0.00 -1.23
CA SER A 95 -8.18 0.44 -0.70
C SER A 95 -7.66 1.74 -1.30
N ILE A 96 -8.22 2.17 -2.44
CA ILE A 96 -7.83 3.41 -3.11
C ILE A 96 -8.96 4.44 -2.99
N MET A 97 -10.21 4.01 -3.10
CA MET A 97 -11.36 4.90 -3.18
C MET A 97 -12.03 5.15 -1.82
N VAL A 98 -11.71 4.45 -0.75
CA VAL A 98 -12.47 4.61 0.51
C VAL A 98 -11.54 4.70 1.70
N GLU A 99 -10.73 3.67 1.92
CA GLU A 99 -9.90 3.54 3.11
C GLU A 99 -8.63 2.78 2.76
N LEU A 100 -7.49 3.45 2.93
CA LEU A 100 -6.19 2.90 2.56
C LEU A 100 -5.81 1.68 3.41
N PHE A 101 -6.19 1.69 4.69
CA PHE A 101 -5.84 0.65 5.63
C PHE A 101 -7.05 -0.25 5.87
N THR A 102 -6.98 -1.49 5.38
CA THR A 102 -8.10 -2.43 5.50
C THR A 102 -8.55 -2.55 6.96
N PRO A 103 -9.88 -2.51 7.23
CA PRO A 103 -10.39 -2.68 8.57
C PRO A 103 -9.99 -4.02 9.19
N SER A 104 -9.99 -4.06 10.52
CA SER A 104 -9.65 -5.29 11.24
C SER A 104 -10.72 -6.36 11.02
N LYS A 105 -10.34 -7.62 11.19
CA LYS A 105 -11.25 -8.76 11.00
C LYS A 105 -12.49 -8.65 11.90
N GLU A 106 -12.31 -8.15 13.12
CA GLU A 106 -13.37 -7.95 14.11
C GLU A 106 -14.41 -6.95 13.61
N LEU A 107 -13.98 -5.90 12.89
CA LEU A 107 -14.92 -4.93 12.33
C LEU A 107 -15.81 -5.56 11.25
N PHE A 108 -15.26 -6.38 10.35
CA PHE A 108 -16.03 -7.12 9.34
C PHE A 108 -17.07 -8.07 9.93
N GLN A 109 -16.83 -8.56 11.14
CA GLN A 109 -17.73 -9.46 11.86
C GLN A 109 -18.78 -8.72 12.70
N THR A 110 -18.59 -7.43 12.92
CA THR A 110 -19.50 -6.60 13.72
C THR A 110 -20.77 -6.31 12.92
N PRO A 111 -21.97 -6.43 13.52
CA PRO A 111 -23.20 -6.03 12.85
C PRO A 111 -23.21 -4.53 12.54
N CYS A 112 -23.69 -4.17 11.35
CA CYS A 112 -23.91 -2.75 11.01
C CYS A 112 -24.89 -2.12 12.00
N PRO A 113 -24.61 -0.93 12.56
CA PRO A 113 -25.51 -0.25 13.48
C PRO A 113 -26.87 0.05 12.82
N LEU A 114 -27.94 -0.05 13.61
CA LEU A 114 -29.30 0.31 13.22
C LEU A 114 -29.83 1.41 14.17
N PRO A 115 -30.14 2.62 13.67
CA PRO A 115 -30.00 3.06 12.27
C PRO A 115 -28.53 3.19 11.84
N ALA A 116 -28.28 3.08 10.53
CA ALA A 116 -26.95 3.28 9.97
C ALA A 116 -26.43 4.67 10.31
N GLN A 117 -25.17 4.77 10.74
CA GLN A 117 -24.59 6.05 11.12
C GLN A 117 -24.10 6.81 9.87
N PRO A 118 -24.37 8.13 9.77
CA PRO A 118 -23.79 8.96 8.73
C PRO A 118 -22.26 8.97 8.83
N PHE A 119 -21.58 8.57 7.76
CA PHE A 119 -20.11 8.52 7.68
C PHE A 119 -19.50 9.73 6.96
N ASP A 120 -20.32 10.71 6.61
CA ASP A 120 -19.96 11.98 5.97
C ASP A 120 -20.07 13.15 6.96
N THR A 121 -20.10 12.87 8.26
CA THR A 121 -20.25 13.90 9.30
C THR A 121 -19.02 14.02 10.18
N ALA A 122 -18.87 15.19 10.83
CA ALA A 122 -17.82 15.40 11.83
C ALA A 122 -17.99 14.52 13.08
N GLU A 123 -19.23 14.07 13.34
CA GLU A 123 -19.62 13.30 14.53
C GLU A 123 -18.90 11.95 14.62
N GLN A 124 -18.61 11.31 13.49
CA GLN A 124 -17.92 10.02 13.48
C GLN A 124 -16.54 10.08 14.17
N TYR A 125 -15.87 11.23 14.15
CA TYR A 125 -14.52 11.39 14.71
C TYR A 125 -14.49 11.79 16.19
N LYS A 126 -15.64 11.79 16.88
CA LYS A 126 -15.72 12.16 18.30
C LYS A 126 -15.15 11.07 19.22
N THR A 127 -15.44 9.81 18.92
CA THR A 127 -15.01 8.67 19.72
C THR A 127 -14.50 7.56 18.80
N LYS A 128 -13.73 6.62 19.35
CA LYS A 128 -13.32 5.43 18.59
C LYS A 128 -14.53 4.60 18.15
N ALA A 129 -15.52 4.43 19.03
CA ALA A 129 -16.73 3.67 18.73
C ALA A 129 -17.55 4.30 17.59
N SER A 130 -17.69 5.62 17.55
CA SER A 130 -18.35 6.32 16.44
C SER A 130 -17.57 6.21 15.13
N ALA A 131 -16.24 6.21 15.19
CA ALA A 131 -15.40 6.06 14.00
C ALA A 131 -15.51 4.65 13.44
N ASP A 132 -15.48 3.62 14.29
CA ASP A 132 -15.66 2.22 13.90
C ASP A 132 -17.07 1.97 13.34
N ALA A 133 -18.11 2.54 13.97
CA ALA A 133 -19.50 2.43 13.50
C ALA A 133 -19.72 3.12 12.13
N ALA A 134 -19.12 4.29 11.92
CA ALA A 134 -19.19 4.99 10.64
C ALA A 134 -18.40 4.27 9.55
N LEU A 135 -17.19 3.78 9.85
CA LEU A 135 -16.39 2.98 8.92
C LEU A 135 -17.12 1.71 8.48
N LEU A 136 -17.80 1.04 9.41
CA LEU A 136 -18.64 -0.12 9.11
C LEU A 136 -19.84 0.27 8.21
N SER A 137 -20.49 1.40 8.51
CA SER A 137 -21.60 1.92 7.70
C SER A 137 -21.14 2.27 6.26
N GLU A 138 -19.97 2.89 6.13
CA GLU A 138 -19.33 3.22 4.84
C GLU A 138 -18.99 1.95 4.06
N LEU A 139 -18.43 0.93 4.72
CA LEU A 139 -18.08 -0.35 4.11
C LEU A 139 -19.32 -1.11 3.61
N HIS A 140 -20.39 -1.18 4.41
CA HIS A 140 -21.66 -1.79 3.99
C HIS A 140 -22.27 -1.03 2.80
N THR A 141 -22.26 0.30 2.84
CA THR A 141 -22.74 1.15 1.74
C THR A 141 -21.91 0.96 0.47
N PHE A 142 -20.59 0.78 0.60
CA PHE A 142 -19.68 0.55 -0.51
C PHE A 142 -19.90 -0.81 -1.19
N ILE A 143 -20.14 -1.86 -0.40
CA ILE A 143 -20.40 -3.20 -0.93
C ILE A 143 -21.77 -3.26 -1.60
N ALA A 144 -22.80 -2.69 -0.96
CA ALA A 144 -24.20 -2.57 -1.38
C ALA A 144 -24.94 -3.88 -1.71
N ASP A 145 -24.23 -4.95 -2.07
CA ASP A 145 -24.77 -6.27 -2.36
C ASP A 145 -25.03 -7.04 -1.07
N GLU A 146 -26.29 -7.40 -0.83
CA GLU A 146 -26.76 -8.08 0.38
C GLU A 146 -26.17 -9.49 0.57
N ASP A 147 -25.89 -10.21 -0.52
CA ASP A 147 -25.32 -11.55 -0.42
C ASP A 147 -23.83 -11.49 -0.07
N LEU A 148 -23.11 -10.52 -0.64
CA LEU A 148 -21.73 -10.24 -0.23
C LEU A 148 -21.65 -9.70 1.21
N ILE A 149 -22.61 -8.86 1.63
CA ILE A 149 -22.70 -8.39 3.01
C ILE A 149 -22.86 -9.56 3.99
N LYS A 150 -23.67 -10.58 3.65
CA LYS A 150 -23.75 -11.81 4.46
C LYS A 150 -22.41 -12.54 4.53
N GLN A 151 -21.65 -12.55 3.44
CA GLN A 151 -20.33 -13.18 3.37
C GLN A 151 -19.23 -12.41 4.12
N MET A 152 -19.39 -11.10 4.40
CA MET A 152 -18.39 -10.29 5.12
C MET A 152 -17.98 -10.90 6.47
N LYS A 153 -18.91 -11.61 7.14
CA LYS A 153 -18.65 -12.27 8.42
C LYS A 153 -17.70 -13.47 8.31
N SER A 154 -17.52 -14.00 7.10
CA SER A 154 -16.66 -15.14 6.84
C SER A 154 -15.17 -14.76 6.89
N ALA A 155 -14.34 -15.69 7.38
CA ALA A 155 -12.90 -15.50 7.35
C ALA A 155 -12.33 -15.45 5.92
N CYS A 156 -12.99 -16.13 4.97
CA CYS A 156 -12.60 -16.14 3.56
C CYS A 156 -12.73 -14.75 2.95
N PHE A 157 -13.88 -14.08 3.15
CA PHE A 157 -14.10 -12.72 2.67
C PHE A 157 -13.02 -11.77 3.17
N HIS A 158 -12.80 -11.71 4.49
CA HIS A 158 -11.80 -10.80 5.08
C HIS A 158 -10.39 -11.08 4.54
N SER A 159 -10.00 -12.35 4.44
CA SER A 159 -8.68 -12.74 3.93
C SER A 159 -8.48 -12.31 2.48
N THR A 160 -9.43 -12.65 1.61
CA THR A 160 -9.38 -12.30 0.18
C THR A 160 -9.37 -10.78 0.02
N PHE A 161 -10.34 -10.08 0.63
CA PHE A 161 -10.47 -8.63 0.56
C PHE A 161 -9.23 -7.91 1.06
N SER A 162 -8.68 -8.30 2.22
CA SER A 162 -7.51 -7.65 2.81
C SER A 162 -6.25 -7.88 1.98
N GLN A 163 -6.03 -9.11 1.53
CA GLN A 163 -4.86 -9.47 0.74
C GLN A 163 -4.83 -8.69 -0.58
N VAL A 164 -5.96 -8.63 -1.30
CA VAL A 164 -6.00 -7.89 -2.57
C VAL A 164 -5.92 -6.38 -2.37
N SER A 165 -6.44 -5.85 -1.26
CA SER A 165 -6.39 -4.43 -0.92
C SER A 165 -4.94 -3.97 -0.77
N ILE A 166 -4.16 -4.72 0.04
CA ILE A 166 -2.74 -4.48 0.26
C ILE A 166 -1.95 -4.66 -1.04
N SER A 167 -2.21 -5.74 -1.77
CA SER A 167 -1.53 -6.03 -3.04
C SER A 167 -1.79 -4.96 -4.11
N ALA A 168 -3.01 -4.43 -4.22
CA ALA A 168 -3.32 -3.34 -5.13
C ALA A 168 -2.59 -2.05 -4.78
N CYS A 169 -2.56 -1.67 -3.51
CA CYS A 169 -1.80 -0.52 -3.06
C CYS A 169 -0.32 -0.66 -3.40
N ALA A 170 0.30 -1.81 -3.10
CA ALA A 170 1.69 -2.08 -3.45
C ALA A 170 1.96 -1.99 -4.96
N THR A 171 1.06 -2.56 -5.78
CA THR A 171 1.17 -2.54 -7.25
C THR A 171 1.11 -1.11 -7.78
N ILE A 172 0.19 -0.30 -7.26
CA ILE A 172 0.04 1.09 -7.68
C ILE A 172 1.20 1.94 -7.19
N LEU A 173 1.70 1.73 -5.98
CA LEU A 173 2.90 2.41 -5.48
C LEU A 173 4.09 2.14 -6.38
N ASN A 174 4.36 0.87 -6.72
CA ASN A 174 5.44 0.52 -7.66
C ASN A 174 5.26 1.22 -9.00
N THR A 175 4.03 1.32 -9.48
CA THR A 175 3.70 2.04 -10.73
C THR A 175 3.92 3.55 -10.61
N LEU A 176 3.73 4.12 -9.41
CA LEU A 176 3.92 5.54 -9.14
C LEU A 176 5.40 5.92 -9.01
N HIS A 177 6.27 5.02 -8.53
CA HIS A 177 7.73 5.25 -8.49
C HIS A 177 8.26 5.74 -9.85
N ASP A 178 7.84 5.10 -10.95
CA ASP A 178 8.28 5.43 -12.32
C ASP A 178 7.86 6.82 -12.81
N VAL A 179 6.89 7.46 -12.17
CA VAL A 179 6.32 8.74 -12.61
C VAL A 179 6.39 9.84 -11.56
N MET A 180 6.82 9.55 -10.33
CA MET A 180 6.76 10.52 -9.25
C MET A 180 7.66 11.74 -9.51
N GLY A 181 8.86 11.53 -10.05
CA GLY A 181 9.73 12.64 -10.49
C GLY A 181 9.05 13.59 -11.49
N LYS A 182 8.28 13.03 -12.44
CA LYS A 182 7.50 13.84 -13.40
C LYS A 182 6.34 14.56 -12.74
N ILE A 183 5.64 13.90 -11.80
CA ILE A 183 4.50 14.48 -11.07
C ILE A 183 4.95 15.68 -10.23
N LEU A 184 6.10 15.55 -9.55
CA LEU A 184 6.62 16.56 -8.62
C LEU A 184 7.63 17.52 -9.25
N SER A 185 7.95 17.34 -10.54
CA SER A 185 9.00 18.09 -11.23
C SER A 185 10.36 17.99 -10.53
N LEU A 186 10.69 16.79 -10.04
CA LEU A 186 11.94 16.45 -9.37
C LEU A 186 12.70 15.38 -10.17
N PRO A 187 14.02 15.23 -9.95
CA PRO A 187 14.79 14.11 -10.48
C PRO A 187 14.12 12.76 -10.16
N GLY A 188 14.04 11.87 -11.16
CA GLY A 188 13.41 10.55 -10.98
C GLY A 188 14.16 9.65 -10.00
N GLU A 189 15.48 9.79 -9.95
CA GLU A 189 16.38 9.08 -9.03
C GLU A 189 16.03 9.29 -7.55
N TYR A 190 15.40 10.43 -7.23
CA TYR A 190 14.94 10.72 -5.87
C TYR A 190 13.84 9.78 -5.38
N PHE A 191 13.24 8.98 -6.26
CA PHE A 191 12.16 8.05 -5.92
C PHE A 191 12.57 6.60 -6.15
N GLU A 192 13.86 6.30 -6.28
CA GLU A 192 14.34 4.92 -6.28
C GLU A 192 14.29 4.34 -4.85
N THR A 193 14.01 3.04 -4.72
CA THR A 193 13.74 2.37 -3.43
C THR A 193 14.86 2.53 -2.39
N GLU A 194 16.10 2.72 -2.83
CA GLU A 194 17.29 2.81 -1.97
C GLU A 194 17.84 4.23 -1.86
N TYR A 195 17.17 5.22 -2.46
CA TYR A 195 17.61 6.61 -2.42
C TYR A 195 17.37 7.23 -1.03
N SER A 196 18.30 8.07 -0.55
CA SER A 196 18.15 8.75 0.74
C SER A 196 17.59 10.15 0.55
N HIS A 197 16.33 10.34 0.94
CA HIS A 197 15.59 11.59 0.70
C HIS A 197 15.90 12.68 1.74
N GLU A 198 16.52 12.31 2.87
CA GLU A 198 16.65 13.17 4.05
C GLU A 198 17.49 14.43 3.83
N LEU A 199 18.40 14.37 2.86
CA LEU A 199 19.35 15.45 2.59
C LEU A 199 18.89 16.37 1.46
N GLU A 200 17.89 15.98 0.69
CA GLU A 200 17.46 16.73 -0.49
C GLU A 200 16.69 17.99 -0.08
N PRO A 201 17.22 19.20 -0.38
CA PRO A 201 16.62 20.45 0.08
C PRO A 201 15.21 20.66 -0.49
N ASP A 202 14.97 20.24 -1.73
CA ASP A 202 13.67 20.36 -2.39
C ASP A 202 12.60 19.47 -1.72
N ILE A 203 12.96 18.23 -1.36
CA ILE A 203 12.05 17.32 -0.64
C ILE A 203 11.75 17.87 0.76
N ARG A 204 12.77 18.38 1.47
CA ARG A 204 12.57 19.00 2.78
C ARG A 204 11.66 20.23 2.71
N ALA A 205 11.81 21.07 1.68
CA ALA A 205 10.94 22.21 1.43
C ALA A 205 9.50 21.75 1.15
N MET A 206 9.32 20.72 0.32
CA MET A 206 8.01 20.12 0.04
C MET A 206 7.33 19.56 1.29
N LEU A 207 8.09 18.99 2.22
CA LEU A 207 7.59 18.46 3.50
C LEU A 207 7.42 19.54 4.58
N GLY A 208 7.93 20.75 4.38
CA GLY A 208 7.93 21.81 5.38
C GLY A 208 8.85 21.52 6.57
N ILE A 209 9.90 20.72 6.35
CA ILE A 209 10.88 20.37 7.37
C ILE A 209 11.90 21.51 7.50
N THR A 210 12.06 22.03 8.72
CA THR A 210 13.05 23.07 9.03
C THR A 210 14.31 22.46 9.64
N ILE A 211 15.42 23.22 9.67
CA ILE A 211 16.67 22.79 10.30
C ILE A 211 16.48 22.55 11.81
N GLY A 212 15.63 23.35 12.47
CA GLY A 212 15.35 23.21 13.90
C GLY A 212 14.48 21.99 14.25
N HIS A 213 13.72 21.46 13.30
CA HIS A 213 12.76 20.38 13.51
C HIS A 213 12.80 19.33 12.38
N PRO A 214 13.91 18.58 12.24
CA PRO A 214 14.14 17.68 11.10
C PRO A 214 13.16 16.49 11.03
N HIS A 215 12.45 16.18 12.11
CA HIS A 215 11.53 15.04 12.20
C HIS A 215 10.08 15.46 12.49
N THR A 216 9.78 16.75 12.35
CA THR A 216 8.41 17.25 12.54
C THR A 216 7.76 17.47 11.18
N TYR A 217 6.78 16.63 10.89
CA TYR A 217 6.01 16.68 9.66
C TYR A 217 4.71 17.45 9.94
N PRO A 218 4.49 18.64 9.37
CA PRO A 218 3.21 19.34 9.51
C PRO A 218 2.10 18.51 8.88
N LEU A 219 0.89 18.60 9.44
CA LEU A 219 -0.28 17.95 8.85
C LEU A 219 -0.55 18.52 7.44
N LEU A 220 -0.53 19.84 7.30
CA LEU A 220 -0.65 20.51 6.01
C LEU A 220 0.74 20.89 5.51
N PHE A 221 1.43 19.95 4.85
CA PHE A 221 2.76 20.18 4.31
C PHE A 221 2.72 20.93 2.96
N PRO A 222 3.76 21.73 2.63
CA PRO A 222 3.77 22.59 1.45
C PRO A 222 3.42 21.90 0.13
N ALA A 223 3.84 20.65 -0.08
CA ALA A 223 3.53 19.93 -1.31
C ALA A 223 2.03 19.72 -1.55
N LEU A 224 1.17 19.87 -0.54
CA LEU A 224 -0.28 19.82 -0.74
C LEU A 224 -0.81 21.02 -1.52
N TYR A 225 -0.07 22.11 -1.55
CA TYR A 225 -0.48 23.36 -2.16
C TYR A 225 0.12 23.51 -3.57
N PRO A 226 -0.63 24.12 -4.51
CA PRO A 226 -0.07 24.51 -5.80
C PRO A 226 1.17 25.39 -5.61
N ASN A 227 2.24 25.08 -6.33
CA ASN A 227 3.52 25.82 -6.28
C ASN A 227 4.14 25.92 -4.87
N LEU A 228 3.79 25.00 -3.96
CA LEU A 228 4.25 24.99 -2.56
C LEU A 228 3.80 26.23 -1.74
N ASP A 229 2.82 26.98 -2.22
CA ASP A 229 2.30 28.17 -1.55
C ASP A 229 1.27 27.81 -0.47
N VAL A 230 1.72 27.72 0.78
CA VAL A 230 0.88 27.43 1.95
C VAL A 230 -0.20 28.50 2.18
N GLY A 231 -0.03 29.72 1.62
CA GLY A 231 -1.04 30.78 1.66
C GLY A 231 -2.18 30.58 0.65
N SER A 232 -2.05 29.62 -0.26
CA SER A 232 -3.06 29.33 -1.26
C SER A 232 -4.34 28.79 -0.64
N LYS A 233 -5.48 29.36 -1.04
CA LYS A 233 -6.82 28.83 -0.71
C LYS A 233 -7.09 27.49 -1.38
N LYS A 234 -6.27 27.11 -2.36
CA LYS A 234 -6.38 25.84 -3.09
C LYS A 234 -5.52 24.79 -2.38
N LEU A 235 -6.19 23.84 -1.73
CA LEU A 235 -5.55 22.66 -1.15
C LEU A 235 -5.69 21.48 -2.13
N PHE A 236 -4.63 20.68 -2.28
CA PHE A 236 -4.55 19.49 -3.15
C PHE A 236 -4.39 19.76 -4.64
N GLY A 237 -3.30 20.46 -5.01
CA GLY A 237 -2.89 20.62 -6.41
C GLY A 237 -2.43 19.32 -7.09
N ASN A 238 -2.02 18.30 -6.32
CA ASN A 238 -1.36 17.09 -6.83
C ASN A 238 -2.31 15.95 -7.21
N TRP A 239 -3.44 16.27 -7.85
CA TRP A 239 -4.39 15.27 -8.37
C TRP A 239 -3.77 14.33 -9.42
N GLN A 240 -2.59 14.69 -9.97
CA GLN A 240 -1.81 13.86 -10.88
C GLN A 240 -1.48 12.49 -10.28
N ILE A 241 -1.32 12.37 -8.95
CA ILE A 241 -1.10 11.07 -8.29
C ILE A 241 -2.30 10.14 -8.51
N LEU A 242 -3.52 10.64 -8.28
CA LEU A 242 -4.74 9.88 -8.57
C LEU A 242 -4.90 9.59 -10.05
N LYS A 243 -4.52 10.54 -10.91
CA LYS A 243 -4.55 10.34 -12.35
C LYS A 243 -3.66 9.17 -12.76
N ALA A 244 -2.41 9.15 -12.30
CA ALA A 244 -1.48 8.04 -12.54
C ALA A 244 -1.98 6.73 -11.95
N ALA A 245 -2.50 6.75 -10.72
CA ALA A 245 -3.03 5.57 -10.06
C ALA A 245 -4.22 4.97 -10.82
N LEU A 246 -5.19 5.79 -11.26
CA LEU A 246 -6.43 5.32 -11.85
C LEU A 246 -6.37 5.11 -13.37
N PHE A 247 -5.51 5.86 -14.08
CA PHE A 247 -5.37 5.82 -15.54
C PHE A 247 -4.02 5.29 -16.03
N GLY A 248 -3.09 5.02 -15.12
CA GLY A 248 -1.76 4.49 -15.40
C GLY A 248 -0.70 5.58 -15.67
N PRO A 249 0.60 5.21 -15.65
CA PRO A 249 1.75 6.12 -15.81
C PRO A 249 1.70 7.00 -17.07
N LYS A 250 1.22 6.42 -18.17
CA LYS A 250 1.13 7.11 -19.46
C LYS A 250 0.18 8.30 -19.40
N SER A 251 -0.75 8.36 -18.45
CA SER A 251 -1.65 9.51 -18.28
C SER A 251 -0.94 10.80 -17.85
N ILE A 252 0.29 10.70 -17.32
CA ILE A 252 1.11 11.86 -16.91
C ILE A 252 1.88 12.45 -18.09
N GLN A 253 2.28 11.63 -19.06
CA GLN A 253 3.20 12.02 -20.14
C GLN A 253 2.53 12.69 -21.34
N VAL A 254 1.19 12.73 -21.36
CA VAL A 254 0.43 13.17 -22.54
C VAL A 254 0.31 14.69 -22.54
N THR A 255 1.28 15.37 -23.15
CA THR A 255 1.02 16.63 -23.86
C THR A 255 0.44 16.24 -25.22
N CYS A 256 -0.88 16.34 -25.38
CA CYS A 256 -1.60 16.00 -26.61
C CYS A 256 -1.02 16.75 -27.82
N LYS A 257 -0.10 16.13 -28.56
CA LYS A 257 0.32 16.61 -29.90
C LYS A 257 -0.05 15.65 -31.03
N SER A 258 -0.52 14.44 -30.75
CA SER A 258 -1.12 13.59 -31.78
C SER A 258 -2.34 12.85 -31.23
N GLY A 259 -3.44 12.88 -31.98
CA GLY A 259 -4.75 12.32 -31.62
C GLY A 259 -4.81 10.80 -31.53
N HIS A 260 -3.69 10.12 -31.29
CA HIS A 260 -3.60 8.67 -31.24
C HIS A 260 -3.60 8.15 -29.79
N LEU A 261 -4.69 8.43 -29.06
CA LEU A 261 -4.80 8.16 -27.62
C LEU A 261 -5.76 7.01 -27.32
N LEU A 262 -5.42 5.78 -27.72
CA LEU A 262 -6.16 4.60 -27.27
C LEU A 262 -5.22 3.41 -27.06
N THR A 263 -4.63 3.33 -25.87
CA THR A 263 -4.22 2.04 -25.33
C THR A 263 -5.48 1.17 -25.20
N ARG A 264 -5.47 -0.03 -25.80
CA ARG A 264 -6.58 -1.00 -25.78
C ARG A 264 -6.95 -1.48 -24.36
N GLN A 265 -6.08 -1.25 -23.38
CA GLN A 265 -6.24 -1.70 -22.01
C GLN A 265 -7.18 -0.77 -21.23
N LYS A 266 -8.18 -1.35 -20.57
CA LYS A 266 -9.07 -0.63 -19.67
C LYS A 266 -8.27 -0.12 -18.47
N THR A 267 -8.51 1.13 -18.09
CA THR A 267 -7.92 1.77 -16.91
C THR A 267 -8.64 1.33 -15.64
N TYR A 268 -8.02 1.47 -14.46
CA TYR A 268 -8.70 1.14 -13.19
C TYR A 268 -9.95 1.99 -12.96
N ALA A 269 -9.93 3.28 -13.33
CA ALA A 269 -11.13 4.11 -13.32
C ALA A 269 -12.28 3.48 -14.12
N GLN A 270 -12.00 2.93 -15.31
CA GLN A 270 -13.01 2.29 -16.15
C GLN A 270 -13.46 0.93 -15.61
N ILE A 271 -12.52 0.13 -15.08
CA ILE A 271 -12.80 -1.19 -14.52
C ILE A 271 -13.69 -1.06 -13.27
N TRP A 272 -13.43 -0.06 -12.44
CA TRP A 272 -14.14 0.17 -11.17
C TRP A 272 -15.38 1.06 -11.30
N GLY A 273 -15.65 1.60 -12.50
CA GLY A 273 -16.74 2.55 -12.73
C GLY A 273 -16.60 3.83 -11.92
N VAL A 274 -15.37 4.34 -11.74
CA VAL A 274 -15.12 5.57 -10.99
C VAL A 274 -15.55 6.77 -11.83
N THR A 275 -16.61 7.43 -11.39
CA THR A 275 -17.16 8.66 -11.98
C THR A 275 -16.86 9.90 -11.15
N THR A 276 -16.69 9.73 -9.84
CA THR A 276 -16.42 10.80 -8.88
C THR A 276 -15.28 10.40 -7.94
N LEU A 277 -14.57 11.41 -7.42
CA LEU A 277 -13.60 11.22 -6.36
C LEU A 277 -14.30 11.30 -5.02
N THR A 278 -13.94 10.40 -4.11
CA THR A 278 -14.37 10.37 -2.72
C THR A 278 -13.35 11.08 -1.83
N PRO A 279 -13.72 11.49 -0.61
CA PRO A 279 -12.75 11.91 0.40
C PRO A 279 -11.64 10.87 0.61
N GLY A 280 -11.98 9.58 0.62
CA GLY A 280 -11.03 8.47 0.72
C GLY A 280 -9.98 8.46 -0.38
N ALA A 281 -10.36 8.67 -1.65
CA ALA A 281 -9.42 8.74 -2.77
C ALA A 281 -8.45 9.92 -2.66
N VAL A 282 -8.96 11.09 -2.30
CA VAL A 282 -8.10 12.27 -2.12
C VAL A 282 -7.14 12.05 -0.95
N THR A 283 -7.64 11.52 0.17
CA THR A 283 -6.85 11.12 1.35
C THR A 283 -5.76 10.12 1.01
N TRP A 284 -6.07 9.13 0.19
CA TRP A 284 -5.13 8.12 -0.29
C TRP A 284 -3.97 8.79 -1.03
N ALA A 285 -4.27 9.69 -1.96
CA ALA A 285 -3.27 10.39 -2.77
C ALA A 285 -2.33 11.25 -1.91
N ILE A 286 -2.89 11.95 -0.92
CA ILE A 286 -2.14 12.77 0.05
C ILE A 286 -1.20 11.90 0.87
N THR A 287 -1.71 10.78 1.37
CA THR A 287 -0.93 9.86 2.23
C THR A 287 0.20 9.21 1.44
N VAL A 288 -0.07 8.85 0.18
CA VAL A 288 0.93 8.36 -0.77
C VAL A 288 1.98 9.42 -1.09
N LEU A 289 1.58 10.67 -1.34
CA LEU A 289 2.52 11.78 -1.54
C LEU A 289 3.45 11.96 -0.33
N LEU A 290 2.88 11.94 0.88
CA LEU A 290 3.65 12.04 2.11
C LEU A 290 4.64 10.87 2.22
N PHE A 291 4.24 9.65 1.87
CA PHE A 291 5.12 8.49 1.87
C PHE A 291 6.29 8.66 0.90
N PHE A 292 6.04 9.01 -0.36
CA PHE A 292 7.08 9.20 -1.37
C PHE A 292 8.07 10.32 -1.04
N LEU A 293 7.63 11.37 -0.35
CA LEU A 293 8.53 12.43 0.10
C LEU A 293 9.30 12.03 1.37
N SER A 294 8.76 11.12 2.18
CA SER A 294 9.41 10.67 3.42
C SER A 294 10.56 9.70 3.14
N PRO A 295 11.51 9.53 4.08
CA PRO A 295 12.65 8.61 3.93
C PRO A 295 12.28 7.14 4.24
N ASN A 296 11.07 6.69 3.92
CA ASN A 296 10.61 5.34 4.24
C ASN A 296 10.60 4.42 3.01
N ILE A 297 11.11 3.21 3.21
CA ILE A 297 11.12 2.14 2.20
C ILE A 297 9.85 1.28 2.20
N SER A 298 9.03 1.35 3.26
CA SER A 298 7.84 0.51 3.41
C SER A 298 6.63 1.29 3.92
N PHE A 299 5.46 0.97 3.37
CA PHE A 299 4.22 1.74 3.57
C PHE A 299 3.10 0.97 4.29
N LEU A 300 2.90 -0.32 3.95
CA LEU A 300 1.60 -0.98 4.16
C LEU A 300 1.51 -1.95 5.35
N ARG A 301 2.61 -2.36 5.98
CA ARG A 301 2.56 -3.46 6.96
C ARG A 301 1.90 -3.03 8.27
N ASP A 302 2.50 -2.04 8.92
CA ASP A 302 2.03 -1.54 10.22
C ASP A 302 1.45 -0.11 10.09
N GLY A 303 1.51 0.46 8.89
CA GLY A 303 1.13 1.84 8.62
C GLY A 303 2.00 2.88 9.34
N VAL A 304 3.18 2.50 9.83
CA VAL A 304 4.14 3.40 10.49
C VAL A 304 5.47 3.37 9.74
N GLY A 305 5.98 4.54 9.37
CA GLY A 305 7.28 4.68 8.74
C GLY A 305 8.42 4.28 9.68
N VAL A 306 9.28 3.36 9.24
CA VAL A 306 10.42 2.87 10.05
C VAL A 306 11.39 4.00 10.39
N THR A 307 11.69 4.86 9.41
CA THR A 307 12.66 5.95 9.55
C THR A 307 11.99 7.20 10.11
N SER A 308 10.93 7.68 9.45
CA SER A 308 10.30 8.95 9.85
C SER A 308 9.38 8.87 11.06
N LYS A 309 9.03 7.65 11.50
CA LYS A 309 8.04 7.39 12.57
C LYS A 309 6.64 7.95 12.30
N ILE A 310 6.33 8.35 11.06
CA ILE A 310 5.00 8.83 10.68
C ILE A 310 4.01 7.67 10.72
N SER A 311 2.95 7.81 11.51
CA SER A 311 1.78 6.93 11.43
C SER A 311 0.91 7.33 10.24
N TYR A 312 1.11 6.68 9.09
CA TYR A 312 0.31 6.90 7.88
C TYR A 312 -1.17 6.58 8.08
N LYS A 313 -1.49 5.61 8.93
CA LYS A 313 -2.88 5.29 9.29
C LYS A 313 -3.54 6.45 10.01
N GLU A 314 -2.85 7.04 10.98
CA GLU A 314 -3.36 8.21 11.69
C GLU A 314 -3.44 9.43 10.76
N ARG A 315 -2.42 9.65 9.92
CA ARG A 315 -2.42 10.72 8.91
C ARG A 315 -3.59 10.59 7.94
N PHE A 316 -3.84 9.39 7.43
CA PHE A 316 -4.99 9.12 6.57
C PHE A 316 -6.30 9.49 7.28
N GLY A 317 -6.50 9.06 8.52
CA GLY A 317 -7.67 9.45 9.31
C GLY A 317 -7.81 10.96 9.51
N GLN A 318 -6.70 11.67 9.79
CA GLN A 318 -6.67 13.12 9.96
C GLN A 318 -7.05 13.85 8.66
N TYR A 319 -6.49 13.43 7.52
CA TYR A 319 -6.81 14.00 6.20
C TYR A 319 -8.25 13.73 5.80
N LYS A 320 -8.75 12.50 5.99
CA LYS A 320 -10.14 12.14 5.68
C LYS A 320 -11.11 12.96 6.52
N ARG A 321 -10.81 13.13 7.82
CA ARG A 321 -11.57 14.01 8.71
C ARG A 321 -11.60 15.45 8.23
N LEU A 322 -10.45 16.02 7.90
CA LEU A 322 -10.36 17.40 7.39
C LEU A 322 -11.21 17.57 6.13
N LEU A 323 -11.11 16.62 5.19
CA LEU A 323 -11.88 16.64 3.95
C LEU A 323 -13.37 16.58 4.22
N ILE A 324 -13.85 15.65 5.06
CA ILE A 324 -15.28 15.51 5.37
C ILE A 324 -15.81 16.75 6.09
N GLN A 325 -15.07 17.30 7.05
CA GLN A 325 -15.49 18.51 7.77
C GLN A 325 -15.55 19.76 6.88
N GLN A 326 -14.72 19.80 5.84
CA GLN A 326 -14.61 20.94 4.91
C GLN A 326 -15.31 20.70 3.57
N TRP A 327 -15.91 19.53 3.35
CA TRP A 327 -16.47 19.13 2.06
C TRP A 327 -17.67 20.01 1.66
N ASP A 328 -18.55 20.31 2.63
CA ASP A 328 -19.83 20.99 2.39
C ASP A 328 -19.84 22.47 2.78
N THR A 329 -18.76 22.99 3.40
CA THR A 329 -18.73 24.35 3.97
C THR A 329 -18.51 25.49 2.96
N GLY A 330 -18.72 25.26 1.66
CA GLY A 330 -18.65 26.32 0.64
C GLY A 330 -17.22 26.87 0.44
N PRO A 331 -17.03 27.99 -0.29
CA PRO A 331 -15.93 28.26 -1.23
C PRO A 331 -14.50 28.46 -0.64
N GLY A 332 -14.22 28.00 0.58
CA GLY A 332 -12.88 28.12 1.19
C GLY A 332 -11.79 27.32 0.46
N TYR A 333 -12.13 26.17 -0.13
CA TYR A 333 -11.18 25.26 -0.78
C TYR A 333 -11.69 24.78 -2.15
N TYR A 334 -11.40 25.55 -3.20
CA TYR A 334 -11.95 25.36 -4.57
C TYR A 334 -11.47 24.10 -5.34
N CYS A 335 -10.51 23.33 -4.82
CA CYS A 335 -9.81 22.33 -5.66
C CYS A 335 -10.53 20.99 -5.86
N ILE A 336 -11.52 20.66 -5.03
CA ILE A 336 -12.24 19.39 -5.18
C ILE A 336 -13.25 19.48 -6.35
N ASN A 337 -13.87 20.64 -6.54
CA ASN A 337 -14.85 20.86 -7.62
C ASN A 337 -14.22 21.06 -9.01
N GLU A 338 -13.06 21.72 -9.13
CA GLU A 338 -12.33 21.79 -10.41
C GLU A 338 -11.90 20.40 -10.89
N SER A 339 -11.51 19.51 -9.96
CA SER A 339 -11.22 18.12 -10.26
C SER A 339 -12.45 17.42 -10.85
N ALA A 340 -13.63 17.54 -10.21
CA ALA A 340 -14.88 16.98 -10.75
C ALA A 340 -15.20 17.50 -12.17
N HIS A 341 -14.97 18.79 -12.44
CA HIS A 341 -15.13 19.39 -13.78
C HIS A 341 -14.11 18.87 -14.80
N ILE A 342 -12.86 18.65 -14.41
CA ILE A 342 -11.80 18.05 -15.25
C ILE A 342 -12.14 16.58 -15.54
N TRP A 343 -12.64 15.83 -14.55
CA TRP A 343 -13.14 14.47 -14.75
C TRP A 343 -14.32 14.45 -15.74
N HIS A 344 -15.27 15.39 -15.59
CA HIS A 344 -16.38 15.56 -16.53
C HIS A 344 -15.89 15.94 -17.94
N THR A 345 -14.84 16.75 -18.06
CA THR A 345 -14.26 17.17 -19.36
C THR A 345 -13.47 16.04 -20.03
N ILE A 346 -12.71 15.25 -19.26
CA ILE A 346 -12.01 14.05 -19.74
C ILE A 346 -13.00 12.97 -20.20
N TRP A 347 -14.14 12.83 -19.51
CA TRP A 347 -15.21 11.91 -19.90
C TRP A 347 -16.03 12.42 -21.09
N LEU A 348 -16.46 13.68 -21.09
CA LEU A 348 -17.21 14.30 -22.19
C LEU A 348 -16.38 14.38 -23.47
N GLY A 349 -15.08 14.67 -23.39
CA GLY A 349 -14.18 14.61 -24.55
C GLY A 349 -14.19 13.24 -25.22
N ARG A 350 -14.40 12.15 -24.47
CA ARG A 350 -14.57 10.79 -25.02
C ARG A 350 -15.99 10.50 -25.51
N ALA A 351 -17.02 11.06 -24.89
CA ALA A 351 -18.42 10.92 -25.34
C ALA A 351 -18.68 11.68 -26.66
N ILE A 352 -18.12 12.88 -26.82
CA ILE A 352 -18.26 13.71 -28.03
C ILE A 352 -17.51 13.08 -29.21
N ILE A 353 -16.35 12.45 -28.99
CA ILE A 353 -15.63 11.71 -30.05
C ILE A 353 -16.42 10.46 -30.51
N LYS A 354 -17.17 9.81 -29.61
CA LYS A 354 -18.03 8.66 -29.98
C LYS A 354 -19.27 9.07 -30.77
N LEU A 355 -19.82 10.26 -30.53
CA LEU A 355 -20.99 10.78 -31.26
C LEU A 355 -20.63 11.37 -32.64
N SER A 356 -19.37 11.71 -32.90
CA SER A 356 -18.93 12.18 -34.24
C SER A 356 -18.63 11.07 -35.26
N LYS A 357 -18.75 9.79 -34.88
CA LYS A 357 -18.45 8.64 -35.76
C LYS A 357 -19.67 7.90 -36.31
N TYR A 358 -20.87 8.42 -36.07
CA TYR A 358 -22.08 7.99 -36.76
C TYR A 358 -22.63 9.19 -37.55
N PRO A 359 -22.33 9.31 -38.86
CA PRO A 359 -23.15 10.15 -39.71
C PRO A 359 -24.54 9.50 -39.76
N GLY A 360 -25.54 10.24 -39.29
CA GLY A 360 -26.92 10.00 -39.70
C GLY A 360 -27.12 10.32 -41.17
#